data_AF-A0A7V5YPI0-F1
#
_entry.id   AF-A0A7V5YPI0-F1
#
_cell.length_a   1.000
_cell.length_b   1.000
_cell.length_c   1.000
_cell.angle_alpha   90.00
_cell.angle_beta   90.00
_cell.angle_gamma   90.00
#
_symmetry.space_group_name_H-M   'P 1'
#
loop_
_entity.id
_entity.type
_entity.pdbx_description
1 polymer ?
#
loop_
_entity_poly.entity_id
_entity_poly.type
_entity_poly.pdbx_seq_one_letter_code
_entity_poly.pdbx_strand_id
1 'polypeptide(L)'
;MSYLKKQISKIIFPSIFLVFLLLPSLVLLADESALEAEIQQALNSYRKATIDQKSSYLKLFLNKFLESRLVAVARVKLEIQNTRRIGGSDKEELISEADNLLATIKQKNKKVEEIGDLENLKKEVEDIYNLKIFAQALPSLYIKLIVARTNYELAKATLILGNLEQKLNTDEALKTNTLVIEKTNDAKALINETKQKTDSILLDLQKLAENKEKTATDLANLKTKVRELKINENRLLELLKVLAQILQKSNY
;
A
#
# COMPACT_ATOMS: atom_id res chain seq x y z
N MET A 1 18.23 -40.78 -17.38
CA MET A 1 17.41 -39.53 -17.30
C MET A 1 18.28 -38.37 -17.77
N SER A 2 18.02 -37.79 -18.94
CA SER A 2 18.93 -36.78 -19.56
C SER A 2 19.18 -35.57 -18.67
N TYR A 3 20.46 -35.17 -18.56
CA TYR A 3 20.94 -33.98 -17.85
C TYR A 3 20.23 -32.69 -18.32
N LEU A 4 19.79 -32.66 -19.58
CA LEU A 4 19.00 -31.58 -20.18
C LEU A 4 17.61 -31.44 -19.51
N LYS A 5 16.96 -32.56 -19.19
CA LYS A 5 15.64 -32.57 -18.52
C LYS A 5 15.74 -32.02 -17.09
N LYS A 6 16.91 -32.14 -16.45
CA LYS A 6 17.21 -31.65 -15.10
C LYS A 6 17.56 -30.15 -15.07
N GLN A 7 18.06 -29.60 -16.17
CA GLN A 7 18.30 -28.15 -16.32
C GLN A 7 17.04 -27.39 -16.72
N ILE A 8 16.21 -27.95 -17.61
CA ILE A 8 14.94 -27.33 -18.01
C ILE A 8 13.97 -27.19 -16.82
N SER A 9 13.94 -28.17 -15.91
CA SER A 9 13.15 -28.08 -14.67
C SER A 9 13.69 -27.08 -13.65
N LYS A 10 15.01 -26.76 -13.68
CA LYS A 10 15.64 -25.76 -12.80
C LYS A 10 15.47 -24.33 -13.29
N ILE A 11 15.29 -24.12 -14.59
CA ILE A 11 15.16 -22.78 -15.20
C ILE A 11 13.71 -22.30 -15.25
N ILE A 12 12.73 -23.21 -15.31
CA ILE A 12 11.30 -22.85 -15.43
C ILE A 12 10.62 -22.59 -14.08
N PHE A 13 11.14 -23.13 -12.97
CA PHE A 13 10.49 -23.03 -11.66
C PHE A 13 10.66 -21.70 -10.90
N PRO A 14 11.80 -20.98 -10.96
CA PRO A 14 11.94 -19.70 -10.26
C PRO A 14 11.07 -18.59 -10.87
N SER A 15 11.00 -18.51 -12.20
CA SER A 15 10.25 -17.48 -12.94
C SER A 15 8.73 -17.65 -12.84
N ILE A 16 8.22 -18.88 -12.71
CA ILE A 16 6.78 -19.15 -12.44
C ILE A 16 6.43 -18.95 -10.96
N PHE A 17 7.37 -19.23 -10.04
CA PHE A 17 7.19 -18.95 -8.61
C PHE A 17 7.17 -17.43 -8.33
N LEU A 18 7.98 -16.66 -9.07
CA LEU A 18 7.94 -15.18 -9.09
C LEU A 18 6.56 -14.63 -9.51
N VAL A 19 5.88 -15.28 -10.45
CA VAL A 19 4.53 -14.91 -10.89
C VAL A 19 3.46 -15.18 -9.83
N PHE A 20 3.61 -16.25 -9.04
CA PHE A 20 2.73 -16.54 -7.89
C PHE A 20 2.82 -15.47 -6.78
N LEU A 21 3.97 -14.80 -6.66
CA LEU A 21 4.21 -13.70 -5.73
C LEU A 21 3.55 -12.37 -6.15
N LEU A 22 3.14 -12.23 -7.42
CA LEU A 22 2.52 -11.00 -7.95
C LEU A 22 0.99 -10.96 -7.78
N LEU A 23 0.31 -12.12 -7.70
CA LEU A 23 -1.14 -12.25 -7.49
C LEU A 23 -1.65 -11.64 -6.17
N PRO A 24 -0.97 -11.74 -5.01
CA PRO A 24 -1.43 -11.17 -3.74
C PRO A 24 -1.59 -9.65 -3.74
N SER A 25 -0.99 -8.94 -4.71
CA SER A 25 -1.13 -7.49 -4.85
C SER A 25 -2.48 -7.07 -5.45
N LEU A 26 -3.29 -8.00 -5.98
CA LEU A 26 -4.69 -7.78 -6.38
C LEU A 26 -5.62 -7.61 -5.18
N VAL A 27 -5.29 -8.23 -4.04
CA VAL A 27 -6.19 -8.39 -2.88
C VAL A 27 -6.46 -7.08 -2.13
N LEU A 28 -5.75 -5.99 -2.44
CA LEU A 28 -5.92 -4.70 -1.73
C LEU A 28 -7.06 -3.83 -2.26
N LEU A 29 -7.64 -4.13 -3.43
CA LEU A 29 -8.75 -3.38 -4.01
C LEU A 29 -9.87 -4.36 -4.43
N ALA A 30 -10.82 -4.57 -3.54
CA ALA A 30 -11.95 -5.47 -3.72
C ALA A 30 -12.89 -4.96 -4.83
N ASP A 31 -12.68 -5.43 -6.07
CA ASP A 31 -13.71 -5.80 -7.08
C ASP A 31 -13.07 -6.38 -8.38
N GLU A 32 -11.96 -7.11 -8.29
CA GLU A 32 -11.21 -7.60 -9.46
C GLU A 32 -11.35 -9.12 -9.70
N SER A 33 -12.49 -9.73 -9.33
CA SER A 33 -12.70 -11.18 -9.52
C SER A 33 -12.59 -11.61 -10.99
N ALA A 34 -13.04 -10.77 -11.93
CA ALA A 34 -12.96 -11.04 -13.36
C ALA A 34 -11.52 -10.96 -13.90
N LEU A 35 -10.78 -9.90 -13.56
CA LEU A 35 -9.42 -9.69 -14.04
C LEU A 35 -8.43 -10.65 -13.37
N GLU A 36 -8.64 -10.97 -12.09
CA GLU A 36 -7.92 -12.03 -11.39
C GLU A 36 -8.17 -13.39 -12.04
N ALA A 37 -9.42 -13.71 -12.40
CA ALA A 37 -9.74 -14.94 -13.14
C ALA A 37 -9.06 -14.98 -14.51
N GLU A 38 -9.03 -13.86 -15.25
CA GLU A 38 -8.33 -13.76 -16.54
C GLU A 38 -6.81 -13.96 -16.39
N ILE A 39 -6.19 -13.38 -15.36
CA ILE A 39 -4.77 -13.56 -15.06
C ILE A 39 -4.48 -15.01 -14.69
N GLN A 40 -5.30 -15.61 -13.82
CA GLN A 40 -5.16 -17.01 -13.42
C GLN A 40 -5.36 -17.96 -14.61
N GLN A 41 -6.32 -17.66 -15.49
CA GLN A 41 -6.56 -18.42 -16.71
C GLN A 41 -5.36 -18.32 -17.66
N ALA A 42 -4.85 -17.12 -17.93
CA ALA A 42 -3.68 -16.93 -18.79
C ALA A 42 -2.45 -17.68 -18.26
N LEU A 43 -2.24 -17.67 -16.94
CA LEU A 43 -1.17 -18.41 -16.28
C LEU A 43 -1.35 -19.93 -16.40
N ASN A 44 -2.58 -20.42 -16.19
CA ASN A 44 -2.89 -21.84 -16.33
C ASN A 44 -2.71 -22.32 -17.77
N SER A 45 -3.08 -21.49 -18.75
CA SER A 45 -2.84 -21.76 -20.16
C SER A 45 -1.34 -21.80 -20.47
N TYR A 46 -0.54 -20.85 -19.97
CA TYR A 46 0.93 -20.87 -20.11
C TYR A 46 1.56 -22.16 -19.54
N ARG A 47 1.07 -22.65 -18.39
CA ARG A 47 1.58 -23.89 -17.77
C ARG A 47 1.31 -25.13 -18.61
N LYS A 48 0.16 -25.18 -19.28
CA LYS A 48 -0.27 -26.32 -20.11
C LYS A 48 0.19 -26.23 -21.56
N ALA A 49 0.69 -25.06 -21.98
CA ALA A 49 1.11 -24.78 -23.34
C ALA A 49 2.34 -25.59 -23.79
N THR A 50 2.37 -25.94 -25.08
CA THR A 50 3.58 -26.44 -25.75
C THR A 50 4.63 -25.33 -25.82
N ILE A 51 5.90 -25.69 -26.08
CA ILE A 51 7.00 -24.72 -26.16
C ILE A 51 6.70 -23.60 -27.16
N ASP A 52 6.14 -23.93 -28.32
CA ASP A 52 5.80 -22.98 -29.38
C ASP A 52 4.66 -22.03 -28.99
N GLN A 53 3.77 -22.47 -28.09
CA GLN A 53 2.64 -21.68 -27.60
C GLN A 53 2.98 -20.83 -26.37
N LYS A 54 4.08 -21.12 -25.68
CA LYS A 54 4.45 -20.44 -24.43
C LYS A 54 4.68 -18.94 -24.60
N SER A 55 5.21 -18.50 -25.74
CA SER A 55 5.42 -17.07 -26.00
C SER A 55 4.08 -16.32 -25.97
N SER A 56 3.09 -16.80 -26.73
CA SER A 56 1.76 -16.18 -26.82
C SER A 56 1.04 -16.13 -25.47
N TYR A 57 1.07 -17.22 -24.70
CA TYR A 57 0.42 -17.25 -23.39
C TYR A 57 1.16 -16.43 -22.32
N LEU A 58 2.50 -16.37 -22.36
CA LEU A 58 3.26 -15.52 -21.45
C LEU A 58 3.00 -14.04 -21.74
N LYS A 59 2.94 -13.67 -23.01
CA LYS A 59 2.57 -12.33 -23.45
C LYS A 59 1.15 -11.95 -22.99
N LEU A 60 0.18 -12.84 -23.19
CA LEU A 60 -1.20 -12.64 -22.71
C LEU A 60 -1.25 -12.44 -21.19
N PHE A 61 -0.54 -13.28 -20.43
CA PHE A 61 -0.43 -13.14 -18.98
C PHE A 61 0.16 -11.78 -18.59
N LEU A 62 1.28 -11.38 -19.20
CA LEU A 62 1.95 -10.11 -18.90
C LEU A 62 1.05 -8.90 -19.19
N ASN A 63 0.37 -8.90 -20.34
CA ASN A 63 -0.55 -7.83 -20.70
C ASN A 63 -1.70 -7.72 -19.68
N LYS A 64 -2.33 -8.84 -19.32
CA LYS A 64 -3.43 -8.86 -18.33
C LYS A 64 -2.96 -8.46 -16.93
N PHE A 65 -1.76 -8.89 -16.56
CA PHE A 65 -1.14 -8.47 -15.31
C PHE A 65 -0.91 -6.95 -15.29
N LEU A 66 -0.27 -6.37 -16.33
CA LEU A 66 0.01 -4.94 -16.41
C LEU A 66 -1.29 -4.11 -16.49
N GLU A 67 -2.32 -4.60 -17.18
CA GLU A 67 -3.66 -4.01 -17.22
C GLU A 67 -4.26 -3.88 -15.81
N SER A 68 -4.23 -4.95 -15.01
CA SER A 68 -4.67 -4.89 -13.61
C SER A 68 -3.89 -3.87 -12.80
N ARG A 69 -2.57 -3.83 -12.95
CA ARG A 69 -1.74 -2.87 -12.20
C ARG A 69 -2.05 -1.43 -12.61
N LEU A 70 -2.31 -1.18 -13.90
CA LEU A 70 -2.71 0.13 -14.39
C LEU A 70 -4.04 0.57 -13.76
N VAL A 71 -5.03 -0.32 -13.70
CA VAL A 71 -6.32 -0.07 -13.05
C VAL A 71 -6.13 0.22 -11.56
N ALA A 72 -5.35 -0.61 -10.85
CA ALA A 72 -5.11 -0.45 -9.43
C ALA A 72 -4.45 0.91 -9.10
N VAL A 73 -3.42 1.32 -9.85
CA VAL A 73 -2.75 2.60 -9.64
C VAL A 73 -3.67 3.77 -9.99
N ALA A 74 -4.45 3.68 -11.07
CA ALA A 74 -5.42 4.71 -11.43
C ALA A 74 -6.48 4.91 -10.34
N ARG A 75 -6.94 3.82 -9.71
CA ARG A 75 -7.86 3.88 -8.58
C ARG A 75 -7.24 4.55 -7.36
N VAL A 76 -6.00 4.18 -7.00
CA VAL A 76 -5.29 4.84 -5.89
C VAL A 76 -5.10 6.32 -6.19
N LYS A 77 -4.73 6.70 -7.42
CA LYS A 77 -4.65 8.11 -7.85
C LYS A 77 -5.99 8.83 -7.67
N LEU A 78 -7.08 8.24 -8.14
CA LEU A 78 -8.41 8.82 -7.99
C LEU A 78 -8.80 8.98 -6.51
N GLU A 79 -8.45 8.00 -5.69
CA GLU A 79 -8.65 8.04 -4.24
C GLU A 79 -7.83 9.17 -3.58
N ILE A 80 -6.58 9.40 -3.99
CA ILE A 80 -5.75 10.53 -3.55
C ILE A 80 -6.36 11.87 -4.01
N GLN A 81 -6.87 11.94 -5.24
CA GLN A 81 -7.46 13.17 -5.78
C GLN A 81 -8.76 13.54 -5.06
N ASN A 82 -9.59 12.56 -4.72
CA ASN A 82 -10.90 12.78 -4.13
C ASN A 82 -10.87 12.89 -2.60
N THR A 83 -9.82 12.40 -1.93
CA THR A 83 -9.74 12.52 -0.48
C THR A 83 -9.44 13.96 -0.05
N ARG A 84 -10.24 14.42 0.92
CA ARG A 84 -10.05 15.69 1.64
C ARG A 84 -9.18 15.53 2.88
N ARG A 85 -8.83 14.28 3.22
CA ARG A 85 -8.13 13.91 4.46
C ARG A 85 -6.62 13.77 4.27
N ILE A 86 -6.00 14.61 3.44
CA ILE A 86 -4.56 14.63 3.16
C ILE A 86 -4.12 16.09 2.99
N GLY A 87 -2.91 16.43 3.44
CA GLY A 87 -2.31 17.75 3.22
C GLY A 87 -2.04 18.06 1.75
N GLY A 88 -1.94 19.34 1.39
CA GLY A 88 -1.70 19.78 0.00
C GLY A 88 -0.39 19.22 -0.59
N SER A 89 0.71 19.35 0.16
CA SER A 89 2.04 18.84 -0.25
C SER A 89 2.06 17.32 -0.44
N ASP A 90 1.55 16.58 0.54
CA ASP A 90 1.51 15.11 0.49
C ASP A 90 0.64 14.63 -0.69
N LYS A 91 -0.46 15.34 -0.97
CA LYS A 91 -1.35 15.03 -2.09
C LYS A 91 -0.65 15.20 -3.42
N GLU A 92 0.12 16.27 -3.60
CA GLU A 92 0.88 16.52 -4.83
C GLU A 92 1.98 15.48 -5.04
N GLU A 93 2.73 15.14 -3.98
CA GLU A 93 3.77 14.10 -4.03
C GLU A 93 3.18 12.74 -4.41
N LEU A 94 2.10 12.32 -3.75
CA LEU A 94 1.44 11.04 -4.01
C LEU A 94 0.85 10.96 -5.43
N ILE A 95 0.30 12.07 -5.94
CA ILE A 95 -0.19 12.16 -7.33
C ILE A 95 0.98 12.00 -8.30
N SER A 96 2.08 12.70 -8.07
CA SER A 96 3.30 12.60 -8.90
C SER A 96 3.86 11.18 -8.91
N GLU A 97 3.94 10.51 -7.75
CA GLU A 97 4.34 9.11 -7.65
C GLU A 97 3.39 8.17 -8.43
N ALA A 98 2.08 8.37 -8.31
CA ALA A 98 1.10 7.60 -9.05
C ALA A 98 1.23 7.81 -10.57
N ASP A 99 1.50 9.04 -11.01
CA ASP A 99 1.69 9.36 -12.43
C ASP A 99 2.97 8.75 -13.01
N ASN A 100 4.07 8.82 -12.27
CA ASN A 100 5.31 8.14 -12.64
C ASN A 100 5.11 6.62 -12.76
N LEU A 101 4.35 6.04 -11.82
CA LEU A 101 4.03 4.62 -11.83
C LEU A 101 3.15 4.24 -13.04
N LEU A 102 2.11 5.02 -13.35
CA LEU A 102 1.27 4.83 -14.53
C LEU A 102 2.07 4.95 -15.83
N ALA A 103 2.95 5.94 -15.94
CA ALA A 103 3.81 6.12 -17.12
C ALA A 103 4.73 4.90 -17.31
N THR A 104 5.33 4.42 -16.23
CA THR A 104 6.22 3.25 -16.27
C THR A 104 5.46 1.97 -16.64
N ILE A 105 4.26 1.75 -16.09
CA ILE A 105 3.42 0.60 -16.45
C ILE A 105 3.02 0.65 -17.93
N LYS A 106 2.63 1.83 -18.43
CA LYS A 106 2.28 2.01 -19.85
C LYS A 106 3.47 1.74 -20.77
N GLN A 107 4.66 2.22 -20.41
CA GLN A 107 5.88 1.93 -21.17
C GLN A 107 6.17 0.43 -21.21
N LYS A 108 6.01 -0.25 -20.07
CA LYS A 108 6.20 -1.70 -19.96
C LYS A 108 5.18 -2.48 -20.79
N ASN A 109 3.93 -2.06 -20.78
CA ASN A 109 2.88 -2.71 -21.57
C ASN A 109 3.18 -2.61 -23.08
N LYS A 110 3.61 -1.44 -23.56
CA LYS A 110 4.06 -1.27 -24.96
C LYS A 110 5.24 -2.17 -25.30
N LYS A 111 6.23 -2.26 -24.41
CA LYS A 111 7.40 -3.13 -24.61
C LYS A 111 7.01 -4.60 -24.70
N VAL A 112 6.11 -5.08 -23.84
CA VAL A 112 5.60 -6.47 -23.90
C VAL A 112 4.92 -6.74 -25.23
N GLU A 113 4.15 -5.78 -25.77
CA GLU A 113 3.51 -5.90 -27.09
C GLU A 113 4.51 -6.09 -28.25
N GLU A 114 5.71 -5.54 -28.12
CA GLU A 114 6.75 -5.59 -29.16
C GLU A 114 7.62 -6.84 -29.09
N ILE A 115 7.60 -7.60 -27.99
CA ILE A 115 8.43 -8.81 -27.82
C ILE A 115 7.76 -10.01 -28.50
N GLY A 116 8.48 -10.62 -29.46
CA GLY A 116 8.05 -11.84 -30.16
C GLY A 116 8.62 -13.14 -29.57
N ASP A 117 9.82 -13.10 -28.98
CA ASP A 117 10.51 -14.30 -28.49
C ASP A 117 10.30 -14.55 -26.99
N LEU A 118 10.25 -15.84 -26.64
CA LEU A 118 9.96 -16.28 -25.28
C LEU A 118 11.06 -15.88 -24.27
N GLU A 119 12.32 -15.79 -24.69
CA GLU A 119 13.43 -15.52 -23.77
C GLU A 119 13.44 -14.05 -23.33
N ASN A 120 13.20 -13.13 -24.27
CA ASN A 120 13.01 -11.72 -23.94
C ASN A 120 11.72 -11.48 -23.14
N LEU A 121 10.65 -12.26 -23.35
CA LEU A 121 9.46 -12.18 -22.49
C LEU A 121 9.77 -12.61 -21.05
N LYS A 122 10.55 -13.68 -20.84
CA LYS A 122 10.99 -14.07 -19.48
C LYS A 122 11.88 -13.00 -18.85
N LYS A 123 12.79 -12.42 -19.62
CA LYS A 123 13.61 -11.30 -19.15
C LYS A 123 12.74 -10.11 -18.77
N GLU A 124 11.66 -9.86 -19.51
CA GLU A 124 10.71 -8.81 -19.16
C GLU A 124 9.90 -9.15 -17.89
N VAL A 125 9.55 -10.42 -17.65
CA VAL A 125 8.97 -10.87 -16.36
C VAL A 125 9.94 -10.59 -15.22
N GLU A 126 11.21 -10.95 -15.39
CA GLU A 126 12.25 -10.69 -14.40
C GLU A 126 12.45 -9.19 -14.20
N ASP A 127 12.46 -8.38 -15.27
CA ASP A 127 12.56 -6.92 -15.18
C ASP A 127 11.35 -6.32 -14.48
N ILE A 128 10.13 -6.77 -14.78
CA ILE A 128 8.87 -6.35 -14.13
C ILE A 128 8.93 -6.66 -12.64
N TYR A 129 9.43 -7.84 -12.27
CA TYR A 129 9.62 -8.23 -10.88
C TYR A 129 10.75 -7.44 -10.19
N ASN A 130 11.91 -7.36 -10.83
CA ASN A 130 13.14 -6.73 -10.33
C ASN A 130 13.05 -5.21 -10.29
N LEU A 131 12.22 -4.60 -11.14
CA LEU A 131 12.01 -3.16 -11.14
C LEU A 131 11.35 -2.66 -9.86
N LYS A 132 10.97 -3.51 -8.91
CA LYS A 132 10.32 -3.13 -7.65
C LYS A 132 8.99 -2.38 -7.84
N ILE A 133 8.60 -2.07 -9.08
CA ILE A 133 7.38 -1.33 -9.44
C ILE A 133 6.15 -2.00 -8.84
N PHE A 134 6.08 -3.34 -8.92
CA PHE A 134 4.86 -4.06 -8.51
C PHE A 134 4.94 -4.66 -7.12
N ALA A 135 6.09 -5.24 -6.76
CA ALA A 135 6.30 -5.80 -5.43
C ALA A 135 6.40 -4.71 -4.35
N GLN A 136 6.80 -3.48 -4.72
CA GLN A 136 7.06 -2.41 -3.77
C GLN A 136 6.36 -1.10 -4.12
N ALA A 137 6.40 -0.59 -5.35
CA ALA A 137 5.94 0.79 -5.60
C ALA A 137 4.44 0.98 -5.36
N LEU A 138 3.58 0.07 -5.83
CA LEU A 138 2.14 0.15 -5.55
C LEU A 138 1.82 -0.06 -4.05
N PRO A 139 2.33 -1.10 -3.36
CA PRO A 139 2.18 -1.22 -1.91
C PRO A 139 2.70 -0.02 -1.13
N SER A 140 3.88 0.52 -1.48
CA SER A 140 4.46 1.70 -0.86
C SER A 140 3.59 2.93 -1.06
N LEU A 141 3.07 3.15 -2.28
CA LEU A 141 2.15 4.25 -2.57
C LEU A 141 0.90 4.19 -1.68
N TYR A 142 0.33 2.99 -1.52
CA TYR A 142 -0.83 2.78 -0.63
C TYR A 142 -0.50 3.00 0.85
N ILE A 143 0.68 2.57 1.31
CA ILE A 143 1.12 2.80 2.69
C ILE A 143 1.35 4.29 2.93
N LYS A 144 2.00 5.00 2.00
CA LYS A 144 2.19 6.45 2.08
C LYS A 144 0.85 7.19 2.11
N LEU A 145 -0.13 6.74 1.32
CA LEU A 145 -1.51 7.27 1.37
C LEU A 145 -2.12 7.12 2.76
N ILE A 146 -1.98 5.95 3.40
CA ILE A 146 -2.47 5.73 4.77
C ILE A 146 -1.76 6.68 5.74
N VAL A 147 -0.42 6.73 5.69
CA VAL A 147 0.38 7.60 6.55
C VAL A 147 -0.02 9.07 6.41
N ALA A 148 -0.18 9.56 5.18
CA ALA A 148 -0.56 10.94 4.92
C ALA A 148 -1.95 11.26 5.50
N ARG A 149 -2.89 10.30 5.42
CA ARG A 149 -4.20 10.42 6.08
C ARG A 149 -4.09 10.45 7.59
N THR A 150 -3.29 9.55 8.16
CA THR A 150 -3.06 9.48 9.59
C THR A 150 -2.47 10.80 10.10
N ASN A 151 -1.43 11.33 9.44
CA ASN A 151 -0.82 12.61 9.82
C ASN A 151 -1.82 13.77 9.80
N TYR A 152 -2.67 13.84 8.78
CA TYR A 152 -3.70 14.85 8.69
C TYR A 152 -4.72 14.76 9.84
N GLU A 153 -5.15 13.55 10.20
CA GLU A 153 -6.09 13.33 11.29
C GLU A 153 -5.45 13.54 12.68
N LEU A 154 -4.18 13.16 12.85
CA LEU A 154 -3.41 13.46 14.05
C LEU A 154 -3.23 14.97 14.25
N ALA A 155 -2.97 15.73 13.18
CA ALA A 155 -2.88 17.19 13.26
C ALA A 155 -4.19 17.82 13.75
N LYS A 156 -5.33 17.33 13.25
CA LYS A 156 -6.66 17.75 13.74
C LYS A 156 -6.89 17.40 15.20
N ALA A 157 -6.61 16.15 15.58
CA ALA A 157 -6.78 15.70 16.97
C ALA A 157 -5.89 16.51 17.92
N THR A 158 -4.65 16.79 17.52
CA THR A 158 -3.72 17.62 18.29
C THR A 158 -4.26 19.03 18.49
N LEU A 159 -4.80 19.66 17.44
CA LEU A 159 -5.41 20.99 17.54
C LEU A 159 -6.62 20.99 18.49
N ILE A 160 -7.50 20.00 18.36
CA ILE A 160 -8.70 19.87 19.23
C ILE A 160 -8.28 19.71 20.69
N LEU A 161 -7.33 18.82 20.98
CA LEU A 161 -6.87 18.60 22.36
C LEU A 161 -6.09 19.80 22.91
N GLY A 162 -5.34 20.52 22.08
CA GLY A 162 -4.68 21.77 22.47
C GLY A 162 -5.69 22.83 22.90
N ASN A 163 -6.79 23.00 22.14
CA ASN A 163 -7.87 23.90 22.51
C ASN A 163 -8.59 23.46 23.80
N LEU A 164 -8.81 22.16 23.97
CA LEU A 164 -9.41 21.63 25.21
C LEU A 164 -8.49 21.85 26.42
N GLU A 165 -7.19 21.65 26.26
CA GLU A 165 -6.21 21.92 27.32
C GLU A 165 -6.20 23.40 27.73
N GLN A 166 -6.27 24.32 26.78
CA GLN A 166 -6.42 25.75 27.08
C GLN A 166 -7.70 26.02 27.89
N LYS A 167 -8.83 25.40 27.51
CA LYS A 167 -10.08 25.50 28.27
C LYS A 167 -9.96 24.89 29.68
N LEU A 168 -9.35 23.72 29.82
CA LEU A 168 -9.10 23.07 31.13
C LEU A 168 -8.27 23.95 32.07
N ASN A 169 -7.38 24.77 31.53
CA ASN A 169 -6.54 25.68 32.32
C ASN A 169 -7.24 26.97 32.71
N THR A 170 -8.37 27.32 32.08
CA THR A 170 -9.06 28.61 32.23
C THR A 170 -10.46 28.51 32.82
N ASP A 171 -11.12 27.36 32.70
CA ASP A 171 -12.46 27.10 33.25
C ASP A 171 -12.37 26.18 34.49
N GLU A 172 -12.71 26.72 35.67
CA GLU A 172 -12.61 26.01 36.96
C GLU A 172 -13.52 24.76 37.06
N ALA A 173 -14.67 24.75 36.38
CA ALA A 173 -15.57 23.59 36.37
C ALA A 173 -14.99 22.44 35.55
N LEU A 174 -14.35 22.74 34.42
CA LEU A 174 -13.62 21.74 33.63
C LEU A 174 -12.32 21.31 34.30
N LYS A 175 -11.59 22.24 34.93
CA LYS A 175 -10.30 22.01 35.59
C LYS A 175 -10.37 21.03 36.76
N THR A 176 -11.55 20.88 37.37
CA THR A 176 -11.79 19.93 38.46
C THR A 176 -12.43 18.62 37.97
N ASN A 177 -12.77 18.52 36.67
CA ASN A 177 -13.34 17.31 36.08
C ASN A 177 -12.25 16.27 35.78
N THR A 178 -12.00 15.41 36.77
CA THR A 178 -10.97 14.36 36.71
C THR A 178 -11.10 13.45 35.50
N LEU A 179 -12.32 13.10 35.09
CA LEU A 179 -12.56 12.21 33.95
C LEU A 179 -12.18 12.88 32.62
N VAL A 180 -12.49 14.17 32.45
CA VAL A 180 -12.07 14.92 31.25
C VAL A 180 -10.55 15.02 31.18
N ILE A 181 -9.89 15.29 32.30
CA ILE A 181 -8.42 15.38 32.39
C ILE A 181 -7.77 14.05 32.03
N GLU A 182 -8.23 12.95 32.64
CA GLU A 182 -7.70 11.60 32.37
C GLU A 182 -7.84 11.26 30.88
N LYS A 183 -9.03 11.41 30.31
CA LYS A 183 -9.27 11.06 28.90
C LYS A 183 -8.53 11.99 27.92
N THR A 184 -8.31 13.25 28.31
CA THR A 184 -7.47 14.17 27.54
C THR A 184 -6.00 13.71 27.53
N ASN A 185 -5.47 13.28 28.68
CA ASN A 185 -4.10 12.77 28.79
C ASN A 185 -3.92 11.44 28.05
N ASP A 186 -4.88 10.53 28.17
CA ASP A 186 -4.92 9.27 27.42
C ASP A 186 -4.86 9.55 25.90
N ALA A 187 -5.61 10.57 25.44
CA ALA A 187 -5.68 10.91 24.02
C ALA A 187 -4.38 11.52 23.52
N LYS A 188 -3.72 12.38 24.32
CA LYS A 188 -2.39 12.92 24.01
C LYS A 188 -1.33 11.82 23.94
N ALA A 189 -1.35 10.89 24.91
CA ALA A 189 -0.42 9.77 24.91
C ALA A 189 -0.57 8.92 23.64
N LEU A 190 -1.82 8.63 23.25
CA LEU A 190 -2.11 7.85 22.05
C LEU A 190 -1.76 8.60 20.76
N ILE A 191 -1.94 9.92 20.69
CA ILE A 191 -1.45 10.74 19.55
C ILE A 191 0.06 10.59 19.40
N ASN A 192 0.81 10.72 20.50
CA ASN A 192 2.27 10.60 20.48
C ASN A 192 2.72 9.21 20.04
N GLU A 193 2.09 8.15 20.56
CA GLU A 193 2.34 6.77 20.14
C GLU A 193 2.06 6.59 18.63
N THR A 194 0.92 7.10 18.16
CA THR A 194 0.52 6.98 16.74
C THR A 194 1.47 7.74 15.82
N LYS A 195 1.94 8.92 16.25
CA LYS A 195 2.95 9.70 15.53
C LYS A 195 4.27 8.94 15.41
N GLN A 196 4.79 8.39 16.52
CA GLN A 196 6.02 7.59 16.51
C GLN A 196 5.92 6.38 15.57
N LYS A 197 4.76 5.70 15.55
CA LYS A 197 4.53 4.60 14.61
C LYS A 197 4.52 5.07 13.16
N THR A 198 3.90 6.23 12.89
CA THR A 198 3.87 6.84 11.56
C THR A 198 5.28 7.17 11.07
N ASP A 199 6.10 7.80 11.92
CA ASP A 199 7.50 8.13 11.62
C ASP A 199 8.33 6.85 11.37
N SER A 200 8.11 5.81 12.16
CA SER A 200 8.77 4.51 11.95
C SER A 200 8.39 3.86 10.62
N ILE A 201 7.13 3.96 10.18
CA ILE A 201 6.68 3.45 8.89
C ILE A 201 7.34 4.22 7.74
N LEU A 202 7.45 5.55 7.84
CA LEU A 202 8.12 6.37 6.82
C LEU A 202 9.60 6.02 6.69
N LEU A 203 10.30 5.84 7.82
CA LEU A 203 11.71 5.44 7.83
C LEU A 203 11.90 4.06 7.18
N ASP A 204 11.03 3.11 7.47
CA ASP A 204 11.11 1.77 6.88
C ASP A 204 10.75 1.77 5.38
N LEU A 205 9.83 2.63 4.95
CA LEU A 205 9.55 2.86 3.53
C LEU A 205 10.74 3.44 2.79
N GLN A 206 11.46 4.38 3.39
CA GLN A 206 12.70 4.96 2.82
C GLN A 206 13.77 3.87 2.67
N LYS A 207 14.01 3.10 3.73
CA LYS A 207 14.95 1.96 3.69
C LYS A 207 14.55 0.94 2.62
N LEU A 208 13.26 0.66 2.46
CA LEU A 208 12.77 -0.24 1.41
C LEU A 208 13.10 0.31 0.01
N ALA A 209 12.98 1.62 -0.20
CA ALA A 209 13.35 2.27 -1.47
C ALA A 209 14.84 2.06 -1.78
N GLU A 210 15.69 2.18 -0.76
CA GLU A 210 17.14 2.05 -0.87
C GLU A 210 17.61 0.59 -1.04
N ASN A 211 16.98 -0.39 -0.38
CA ASN A 211 17.46 -1.77 -0.33
C ASN A 211 16.98 -2.62 -1.51
N LYS A 212 17.89 -3.21 -2.30
CA LYS A 212 17.55 -3.99 -3.51
C LYS A 212 17.15 -5.45 -3.26
N GLU A 213 17.43 -6.01 -2.08
CA GLU A 213 17.44 -7.47 -1.88
C GLU A 213 16.40 -8.04 -0.87
N LYS A 214 15.75 -7.22 -0.03
CA LYS A 214 14.90 -7.70 1.10
C LYS A 214 13.41 -7.31 1.03
N THR A 215 12.88 -7.12 -0.17
CA THR A 215 11.58 -6.45 -0.38
C THR A 215 10.35 -7.13 0.23
N ALA A 216 10.26 -8.46 0.23
CA ALA A 216 9.04 -9.16 0.66
C ALA A 216 8.83 -9.17 2.19
N THR A 217 9.88 -9.46 2.97
CA THR A 217 9.82 -9.47 4.44
C THR A 217 9.65 -8.06 4.99
N ASP A 218 10.37 -7.09 4.43
CA ASP A 218 10.27 -5.69 4.85
C ASP A 218 8.88 -5.13 4.56
N LEU A 219 8.26 -5.50 3.42
CA LEU A 219 6.88 -5.13 3.11
C LEU A 219 5.86 -5.81 4.04
N ALA A 220 6.07 -7.08 4.41
CA ALA A 220 5.21 -7.76 5.38
C ALA A 220 5.28 -7.07 6.76
N ASN A 221 6.47 -6.67 7.20
CA ASN A 221 6.65 -5.90 8.43
C ASN A 221 5.95 -4.54 8.38
N LEU A 222 6.10 -3.80 7.27
CA LEU A 222 5.39 -2.56 7.03
C LEU A 222 3.86 -2.74 7.08
N LYS A 223 3.34 -3.82 6.48
CA LYS A 223 1.90 -4.14 6.54
C LYS A 223 1.41 -4.38 7.97
N THR A 224 2.21 -5.06 8.79
CA THR A 224 1.91 -5.26 10.22
C THR A 224 1.88 -3.92 10.95
N LYS A 225 2.90 -3.07 10.76
CA LYS A 225 2.94 -1.72 11.35
C LYS A 225 1.75 -0.86 10.93
N VAL A 226 1.34 -0.93 9.68
CA VAL A 226 0.13 -0.24 9.17
C VAL A 226 -1.14 -0.76 9.83
N ARG A 227 -1.25 -2.07 10.08
CA ARG A 227 -2.39 -2.63 10.81
C ARG A 227 -2.44 -2.09 12.24
N GLU A 228 -1.30 -2.05 12.92
CA GLU A 228 -1.18 -1.46 14.26
C GLU A 228 -1.52 0.03 14.27
N LEU A 229 -1.10 0.77 13.24
CA LEU A 229 -1.44 2.19 13.09
C LEU A 229 -2.95 2.39 13.05
N LYS A 230 -3.67 1.60 12.23
CA LYS A 230 -5.14 1.65 12.14
C LYS A 230 -5.82 1.29 13.46
N ILE A 231 -5.26 0.35 14.23
CA ILE A 231 -5.75 0.02 15.57
C ILE A 231 -5.65 1.25 16.48
N ASN A 232 -4.51 1.96 16.46
CA ASN A 232 -4.32 3.16 17.27
C ASN A 232 -5.23 4.32 16.81
N GLU A 233 -5.41 4.52 15.50
CA GLU A 233 -6.38 5.49 14.98
C GLU A 233 -7.80 5.23 15.48
N ASN A 234 -8.26 3.97 15.45
CA ASN A 234 -9.58 3.60 15.95
C ASN A 234 -9.69 3.81 17.46
N ARG A 235 -8.67 3.44 18.23
CA ARG A 235 -8.62 3.69 19.68
C ARG A 235 -8.70 5.19 19.98
N LEU A 236 -7.99 6.02 19.21
CA LEU A 236 -8.02 7.47 19.36
C LEU A 236 -9.40 8.04 19.02
N LEU A 237 -10.03 7.55 17.95
CA LEU A 237 -11.38 7.94 17.57
C LEU A 237 -12.40 7.63 18.68
N GLU A 238 -12.37 6.41 19.23
CA GLU A 238 -13.28 6.03 20.32
C GLU A 238 -13.04 6.87 21.57
N LEU A 239 -11.78 7.15 21.90
CA LEU A 239 -11.46 8.01 23.03
C LEU A 239 -11.95 9.45 22.84
N LEU A 240 -11.78 10.02 21.64
CA LEU A 240 -12.31 11.35 21.31
C LEU A 240 -13.85 11.39 21.34
N LYS A 241 -14.54 10.31 20.93
CA LYS A 241 -16.00 10.20 21.07
C LYS A 241 -16.44 10.20 22.53
N VAL A 242 -15.75 9.43 23.38
CA VAL A 242 -16.02 9.42 24.82
C VAL A 242 -15.80 10.80 25.42
N LEU A 243 -14.69 11.46 25.09
CA LEU A 243 -14.39 12.83 25.51
C LEU A 243 -15.49 13.81 25.10
N ALA A 244 -15.94 13.75 23.84
CA ALA A 244 -17.03 14.56 23.33
C ALA A 244 -18.35 14.33 24.09
N GLN A 245 -18.68 13.08 24.42
CA GLN A 245 -19.87 12.76 25.22
C GLN A 245 -19.79 13.30 26.65
N ILE A 246 -18.61 13.27 27.28
CA ILE A 246 -18.41 13.81 28.62
C ILE A 246 -18.57 15.33 28.60
N LEU A 247 -17.95 16.01 27.62
CA LEU A 247 -18.05 17.45 27.44
C LEU A 247 -19.50 17.87 27.16
N GLN A 248 -20.21 17.17 26.28
CA GLN A 248 -21.62 17.41 25.99
C GLN A 248 -22.50 17.30 27.24
N LYS A 249 -22.31 16.27 28.07
CA LYS A 249 -23.03 16.11 29.35
C LYS A 249 -22.70 17.22 30.35
N SER A 250 -21.53 17.82 30.21
CA SER A 250 -21.06 18.94 31.03
C SER A 250 -21.44 20.31 30.44
N ASN A 251 -22.18 20.35 29.31
CA ASN A 251 -22.55 21.54 28.53
C ASN A 251 -21.38 22.31 27.89
N TYR A 252 -20.35 21.59 27.43
CA TYR A 252 -19.16 22.14 26.77
C TYR A 252 -18.94 21.62 25.35
#